data_AF-A0A7L5Y986-F1
#
_entry.id   AF-A0A7L5Y986-F1
#
_cell.length_a   1.000
_cell.length_b   1.000
_cell.length_c   1.000
_cell.angle_alpha   90.00
_cell.angle_beta   90.00
_cell.angle_gamma   90.00
#
_symmetry.space_group_name_H-M   'P 1'
#
loop_
_entity.id
_entity.type
_entity.pdbx_description
1 polymer ?
#
loop_
_entity_poly.entity_id
_entity_poly.type
_entity_poly.pdbx_seq_one_letter_code
_entity_poly.pdbx_strand_id
1 'polypeptide(L)' 'MCPLCGQPNGCALECERATGVLQPPCWCTQAKFEAELLSRIPEHARGKACICAACAREAEAP' A
#
# COMPACT_ATOMS: atom_id res chain seq x y z
N MET A 1 -2.35 -4.13 -6.81
CA MET A 1 -3.62 -4.42 -6.11
C MET A 1 -3.36 -4.41 -4.61
N CYS A 2 -4.28 -3.90 -3.79
CA CYS A 2 -4.19 -3.94 -2.34
C CYS A 2 -4.51 -5.37 -1.86
N PRO A 3 -3.62 -6.00 -1.06
CA PRO A 3 -3.83 -7.38 -0.62
C PRO A 3 -4.89 -7.53 0.47
N LEU A 4 -5.38 -6.43 1.05
CA LEU A 4 -6.38 -6.44 2.12
C LEU A 4 -7.82 -6.32 1.61
N CYS A 5 -8.04 -5.55 0.54
CA CYS A 5 -9.38 -5.26 0.02
C CYS A 5 -9.56 -5.56 -1.47
N GLY A 6 -8.50 -5.98 -2.18
CA GLY A 6 -8.56 -6.28 -3.60
C GLY A 6 -8.79 -5.08 -4.52
N GLN A 7 -8.75 -3.84 -4.01
CA GLN A 7 -8.86 -2.60 -4.79
C GLN A 7 -7.48 -2.10 -5.24
N PRO A 8 -7.39 -1.18 -6.23
CA PRO A 8 -6.13 -0.55 -6.59
C PRO A 8 -5.42 0.06 -5.37
N ASN A 9 -4.12 -0.20 -5.23
CA ASN A 9 -3.34 0.31 -4.09
C ASN A 9 -2.72 1.69 -4.33
N GLY A 10 -2.69 2.16 -5.58
CA GLY A 10 -2.13 3.47 -5.95
C GLY A 10 -0.62 3.55 -5.74
N CYS A 11 0.13 2.44 -5.89
CA CYS A 11 1.58 2.47 -5.76
C CYS A 11 2.21 3.36 -6.84
N ALA A 12 2.88 4.43 -6.43
CA ALA A 12 3.56 5.35 -7.34
C ALA A 12 4.69 4.66 -8.12
N LEU A 13 5.46 3.78 -7.46
CA LEU A 13 6.55 3.04 -8.12
C LEU A 13 6.05 2.15 -9.26
N GLU A 14 4.93 1.46 -9.05
CA GLU A 14 4.33 0.62 -10.10
C GLU A 14 3.72 1.48 -11.22
N CYS A 15 3.15 2.63 -10.89
CA CYS A 15 2.67 3.60 -11.89
C CYS A 15 3.83 4.10 -12.77
N GLU A 16 4.97 4.47 -12.16
CA GLU A 16 6.18 4.87 -12.87
C GLU A 16 6.70 3.76 -13.80
N ARG A 17 6.81 2.52 -13.29
CA ARG A 17 7.23 1.36 -14.10
C ARG A 17 6.31 1.14 -15.30
N ALA A 18 5.00 1.27 -15.12
CA ALA A 18 4.02 1.02 -16.18
C ALA A 18 3.94 2.14 -17.22
N THR A 19 4.17 3.39 -16.81
CA THR A 19 3.98 4.57 -17.68
C THR A 19 5.29 5.17 -18.20
N GLY A 20 6.42 4.89 -17.56
CA GLY A 20 7.69 5.57 -17.77
C GLY A 20 7.72 7.02 -17.26
N VAL A 21 6.66 7.48 -16.58
CA VAL A 21 6.56 8.85 -16.07
C VAL A 21 6.94 8.87 -14.60
N LEU A 22 7.98 9.65 -14.26
CA LEU A 22 8.45 9.84 -12.90
C LEU A 22 7.30 10.25 -11.98
N GLN A 23 7.12 9.51 -10.88
CA GLN A 23 6.09 9.82 -9.90
C GLN A 23 6.67 10.57 -8.70
N PRO A 24 5.88 11.46 -8.04
CA PRO A 24 6.28 12.00 -6.75
C PRO A 24 6.37 10.88 -5.70
N PRO A 25 7.04 11.12 -4.55
CA PRO A 25 7.05 10.18 -3.43
C PRO A 25 5.63 9.72 -3.09
N CYS A 26 5.42 8.40 -3.03
CA CYS A 26 4.12 7.85 -2.66
C CYS A 26 3.80 8.18 -1.20
N TRP A 27 2.54 8.48 -0.88
CA TRP A 27 2.08 8.76 0.49
C TRP A 27 2.55 7.70 1.51
N CYS A 28 2.68 6.43 1.07
CA CYS A 28 3.07 5.32 1.94
C CYS A 28 4.48 5.45 2.50
N THR A 29 5.36 6.25 1.89
CA THR A 29 6.75 6.44 2.38
C THR A 29 6.81 7.36 3.61
N GLN A 30 5.75 8.13 3.85
CA GLN A 30 5.62 9.04 5.00
C GLN A 30 4.65 8.51 6.05
N ALA A 31 3.93 7.43 5.75
CA ALA A 31 3.01 6.78 6.66
C ALA A 31 3.74 5.86 7.65
N LYS A 32 3.24 5.78 8.87
CA LYS A 32 3.59 4.72 9.82
C LYS A 32 2.49 3.67 9.79
N PHE A 33 2.88 2.40 9.69
CA PHE A 33 1.93 1.29 9.69
C PHE A 33 2.08 0.51 10.98
N GLU A 34 0.99 0.36 11.71
CA GLU A 34 0.94 -0.44 12.92
C GLU A 34 1.20 -1.92 12.63
N ALA A 35 1.85 -2.61 13.58
CA ALA A 35 2.21 -4.01 13.42
C ALA A 35 0.97 -4.90 13.19
N GLU A 36 -0.16 -4.57 13.83
CA GLU A 36 -1.43 -5.27 13.65
C GLU A 36 -1.91 -5.20 12.19
N LEU A 37 -1.89 -4.03 11.57
CA LEU A 37 -2.23 -3.88 10.15
C LEU A 37 -1.30 -4.69 9.25
N LEU A 38 0.01 -4.64 9.51
CA LEU A 38 0.99 -5.39 8.73
C LEU A 38 0.81 -6.91 8.89
N SER A 39 0.36 -7.37 10.06
CA SER A 39 0.09 -8.79 10.33
C SER A 39 -1.03 -9.36 9.44
N ARG A 40 -1.99 -8.51 9.05
CA ARG A 40 -3.13 -8.85 8.18
C ARG A 40 -2.72 -9.08 6.72
N ILE A 41 -1.51 -8.67 6.32
CA ILE A 41 -1.02 -8.88 4.96
C ILE A 41 -0.73 -10.37 4.74
N PRO A 42 -1.36 -11.02 3.74
CA PRO A 42 -1.09 -12.40 3.38
C PRO A 42 0.39 -12.62 3.07
N GLU A 43 0.96 -13.75 3.50
CA GLU A 43 2.40 -14.02 3.37
C GLU A 43 2.92 -13.89 1.94
N HIS A 44 2.15 -14.36 0.97
CA HIS A 44 2.54 -14.30 -0.45
C HIS A 44 2.65 -12.86 -0.98
N ALA A 45 2.00 -11.89 -0.34
CA ALA A 45 1.95 -10.47 -0.73
C ALA A 45 2.91 -9.58 0.07
N ARG A 46 3.46 -10.07 1.19
CA ARG A 46 4.40 -9.30 2.03
C ARG A 46 5.64 -8.91 1.23
N GLY A 47 6.00 -7.62 1.27
CA GLY A 47 7.12 -7.05 0.53
C GLY A 47 6.93 -6.99 -1.00
N LYS A 48 5.76 -7.36 -1.53
CA LYS A 48 5.49 -7.41 -2.98
C LYS A 48 4.35 -6.49 -3.42
N ALA A 49 3.41 -6.18 -2.52
CA ALA A 49 2.28 -5.32 -2.83
C ALA A 49 2.08 -4.26 -1.73
N CYS A 50 1.86 -3.01 -2.14
CA CYS A 50 1.44 -1.95 -1.22
C CYS A 50 -0.01 -2.17 -0.77
N ILE A 51 -0.30 -1.76 0.47
CA ILE A 51 -1.67 -1.54 0.96
C ILE A 51 -2.19 -0.19 0.47
N CYS A 52 -3.51 -0.03 0.31
CA CYS A 52 -4.10 1.24 -0.08
C CYS A 52 -4.30 2.17 1.13
N ALA A 53 -4.39 3.48 0.87
CA ALA A 53 -4.60 4.49 1.91
C ALA A 53 -5.91 4.27 2.68
N ALA A 54 -6.95 3.74 2.03
CA ALA A 54 -8.21 3.42 2.69
C ALA A 54 -8.02 2.35 3.78
N CYS A 55 -7.38 1.21 3.46
CA CYS A 55 -7.13 0.16 4.44
C CYS A 55 -6.14 0.57 5.53
N ALA A 56 -5.18 1.44 5.21
CA ALA A 56 -4.28 2.02 6.21
C ALA A 56 -5.08 2.82 7.25
N ARG A 57 -5.91 3.76 6.76
CA ARG A 57 -6.75 4.63 7.60
C ARG A 57 -7.79 3.85 8.40
N GLU A 58 -8.41 2.82 7.82
CA GLU A 58 -9.38 1.98 8.51
C GLU A 58 -8.76 1.23 9.69
N ALA A 59 -7.47 0.90 9.64
CA ALA A 59 -6.78 0.25 10.76
C ALA A 59 -6.27 1.24 11.82
N GLU A 60 -6.23 2.54 11.51
CA GLU A 60 -5.97 3.61 12.49
C GLU A 60 -7.24 4.06 13.23
N ALA A 61 -8.43 3.66 12.76
CA ALA A 61 -9.69 3.96 13.41
C ALA A 61 -9.79 3.20 14.75
N PRO A 62 -10.22 3.86 15.84
CA PRO A 62 -10.37 3.24 17.16
C PRO A 62 -11.50 2.19 17.21
#